data_AF-A0A8S0FR75-F1
#
_entry.id   AF-A0A8S0FR75-F1
#
_cell.length_a   1.000
_cell.length_b   1.000
_cell.length_c   1.000
_cell.angle_alpha   90.00
_cell.angle_beta   90.00
_cell.angle_gamma   90.00
#
_symmetry.space_group_name_H-M   'P 1'
#
loop_
_entity.id
_entity.type
_entity.pdbx_description
1 polymer ?
#
loop_
_entity_poly.entity_id
_entity_poly.type
_entity_poly.pdbx_seq_one_letter_code
_entity_poly.pdbx_strand_id
1 'polypeptide(L)'
;MRRIADLHAGEAKTDARDAAIIAEAARTLPHALRTLKLADEQIAELSMLCGFDDDLAAQTTQASNRIRGLLTQIHPALERVLGPRLDHPAVLDLLQRYPSPEKLASLGEKKLAAQTLQTCASSG
;
A
#
# COMPACT_ATOMS: atom_id res chain seq x y z
N MET A 1 -4.54 -7.24 -27.61
CA MET A 1 -3.45 -6.26 -27.66
C MET A 1 -2.13 -7.00 -27.57
N ARG A 2 -1.20 -6.83 -28.52
CA ARG A 2 0.17 -7.43 -28.47
C ARG A 2 1.12 -6.46 -27.77
N ARG A 3 1.98 -6.93 -26.87
CA ARG A 3 2.98 -6.08 -26.19
C ARG A 3 4.25 -6.02 -27.05
N ILE A 4 4.95 -4.88 -27.03
CA ILE A 4 6.22 -4.71 -27.79
C ILE A 4 7.30 -5.69 -27.29
N ALA A 5 7.25 -6.06 -26.01
CA ALA A 5 8.14 -7.08 -25.45
C ALA A 5 8.01 -8.45 -26.13
N ASP A 6 6.80 -8.81 -26.59
CA ASP A 6 6.51 -10.10 -27.23
C ASP A 6 7.11 -10.21 -28.65
N LEU A 7 7.59 -9.08 -29.21
CA LEU A 7 8.25 -9.04 -30.51
C LEU A 7 9.76 -9.32 -30.42
N HIS A 8 10.32 -9.36 -29.20
CA HIS A 8 11.74 -9.59 -28.96
C HIS A 8 11.94 -11.01 -28.42
N ALA A 9 12.95 -11.73 -28.92
CA ALA A 9 13.20 -13.11 -28.50
C ALA A 9 13.61 -13.22 -27.02
N GLY A 10 12.97 -14.13 -26.28
CA GLY A 10 13.24 -14.45 -24.88
C GLY A 10 12.07 -14.10 -23.94
N GLU A 11 11.88 -14.86 -22.86
CA GLU A 11 10.79 -14.64 -21.88
C GLU A 11 11.30 -14.05 -20.55
N ALA A 12 12.62 -13.91 -20.41
CA ALA A 12 13.22 -13.37 -19.19
C ALA A 12 13.13 -11.84 -19.15
N LYS A 13 12.52 -11.31 -18.07
CA LYS A 13 12.48 -9.88 -17.77
C LYS A 13 13.80 -9.46 -17.13
N THR A 14 14.54 -8.58 -17.80
CA THR A 14 15.78 -8.00 -17.29
C THR A 14 15.81 -6.50 -17.63
N ASP A 15 16.30 -5.66 -16.71
CA ASP A 15 16.31 -4.20 -16.92
C ASP A 15 17.11 -3.78 -18.15
N ALA A 16 18.23 -4.48 -18.43
CA ALA A 16 19.04 -4.23 -19.62
C ALA A 16 18.28 -4.51 -20.93
N ARG A 17 17.43 -5.53 -20.94
CA ARG A 17 16.59 -5.87 -22.09
C ARG A 17 15.44 -4.89 -22.22
N ASP A 18 14.78 -4.55 -21.13
CA ASP A 18 13.69 -3.55 -21.13
C ASP A 18 14.21 -2.21 -21.67
N ALA A 19 15.41 -1.78 -21.28
CA ALA A 19 16.06 -0.59 -21.82
C ALA A 19 16.35 -0.69 -23.33
N ALA A 20 16.85 -1.83 -23.81
CA ALA A 20 17.10 -2.06 -25.23
C ALA A 20 15.81 -2.02 -26.07
N ILE A 21 14.74 -2.66 -25.58
CA ILE A 21 13.42 -2.66 -26.22
C ILE A 21 12.82 -1.25 -26.27
N ILE A 22 12.92 -0.48 -25.19
CA ILE A 22 12.45 0.91 -25.15
C ILE A 22 13.23 1.78 -26.15
N ALA A 23 14.55 1.64 -26.20
CA ALA A 23 15.39 2.39 -27.15
C ALA A 23 15.08 2.02 -28.61
N GLU A 24 14.87 0.74 -28.90
CA GLU A 24 14.49 0.28 -30.24
C GLU A 24 13.08 0.76 -30.64
N ALA A 25 12.11 0.69 -29.73
CA ALA A 25 10.78 1.24 -29.95
C ALA A 25 10.82 2.76 -30.19
N ALA A 26 11.64 3.50 -29.43
CA ALA A 26 11.83 4.94 -29.64
C ALA A 26 12.43 5.27 -31.01
N ARG A 27 13.34 4.42 -31.51
CA ARG A 27 13.98 4.59 -32.82
C ARG A 27 13.06 4.22 -33.98
N THR A 28 12.29 3.13 -33.85
CA THR A 28 11.58 2.50 -34.99
C THR A 28 10.09 2.83 -35.03
N LEU A 29 9.49 3.15 -33.89
CA LEU A 29 8.05 3.39 -33.73
C LEU A 29 7.78 4.74 -33.03
N PRO A 30 8.35 5.87 -33.50
CA PRO A 30 8.19 7.15 -32.82
C PRO A 30 6.74 7.65 -32.78
N HIS A 31 5.91 7.24 -33.75
CA HIS A 31 4.48 7.56 -33.81
C HIS A 31 3.63 6.76 -32.79
N ALA A 32 4.15 5.64 -32.28
CA ALA A 32 3.50 4.85 -31.23
C ALA A 32 3.82 5.37 -29.82
N LEU A 33 4.77 6.32 -29.70
CA LEU A 33 5.17 6.91 -28.44
C LEU A 33 4.56 8.30 -28.26
N ARG A 34 4.00 8.56 -27.09
CA ARG A 34 3.53 9.90 -26.71
C ARG A 34 4.73 10.79 -26.40
N THR A 35 4.88 11.90 -27.11
CA THR A 35 5.88 12.93 -26.77
C THR A 35 5.48 13.64 -25.47
N LEU A 36 6.36 13.63 -24.48
CA LEU A 36 6.22 14.42 -23.25
C LEU A 36 6.98 15.74 -23.46
N LYS A 37 6.32 16.88 -23.27
CA LYS A 37 6.99 18.19 -23.30
C LYS A 37 7.69 18.41 -21.96
N LEU A 38 8.91 18.96 -21.98
CA LEU A 38 9.73 19.20 -20.79
C LEU A 38 9.17 20.25 -19.80
N ALA A 39 8.09 20.96 -20.18
CA ALA A 39 7.39 21.96 -19.39
C ALA A 39 5.88 21.68 -19.37
N ASP A 40 5.52 20.40 -19.26
CA ASP A 40 4.13 19.97 -19.14
C ASP A 40 3.76 20.05 -17.65
N GLU A 41 3.07 21.14 -17.29
CA GLU A 41 2.63 21.43 -15.92
C GLU A 41 1.87 20.26 -15.31
N GLN A 42 1.08 19.55 -16.13
CA GLN A 42 0.35 18.36 -15.71
C GLN A 42 1.28 17.20 -15.32
N ILE A 43 2.45 17.05 -15.96
CA ILE A 43 3.44 16.03 -15.58
C ILE A 43 4.12 16.40 -14.27
N ALA A 44 4.41 17.68 -14.05
CA ALA A 44 4.97 18.15 -12.78
C ALA A 44 3.96 17.95 -11.63
N GLU A 45 2.68 18.30 -11.83
CA GLU A 45 1.61 18.06 -10.87
C GLU A 45 1.43 16.57 -10.56
N LEU A 46 1.39 15.72 -11.59
CA LEU A 46 1.29 14.27 -11.41
C LEU A 46 2.50 13.73 -10.63
N SER A 47 3.71 14.22 -10.91
CA SER A 47 4.92 13.79 -10.21
C SER A 47 4.89 14.19 -8.73
N MET A 48 4.37 15.37 -8.40
CA MET A 48 4.14 15.76 -7.02
C MET A 48 3.11 14.84 -6.34
N LEU A 49 2.00 14.53 -7.02
CA LEU A 49 0.98 13.63 -6.47
C LEU A 49 1.52 12.21 -6.22
N CYS A 50 2.30 11.66 -7.15
CA CYS A 50 2.98 10.38 -6.94
C CYS A 50 3.95 10.42 -5.75
N GLY A 51 4.70 11.51 -5.61
CA GLY A 51 5.59 11.70 -4.45
C GLY A 51 4.81 11.74 -3.12
N PHE A 52 3.66 12.42 -3.09
CA PHE A 52 2.79 12.41 -1.90
C PHE A 52 2.25 11.01 -1.58
N ASP A 53 1.92 10.22 -2.59
CA ASP A 53 1.42 8.85 -2.41
C ASP A 53 2.52 7.94 -1.82
N ASP A 54 3.75 8.06 -2.31
CA ASP A 54 4.93 7.35 -1.78
C ASP A 54 5.22 7.75 -0.32
N ASP A 55 5.19 9.05 -0.03
CA ASP A 55 5.36 9.58 1.33
C ASP A 55 4.27 9.04 2.27
N LEU A 56 3.01 9.01 1.81
CA LEU A 56 1.89 8.49 2.58
C LEU A 56 2.02 6.99 2.87
N ALA A 57 2.50 6.20 1.89
CA ALA A 57 2.79 4.78 2.09
C ALA A 57 3.90 4.56 3.13
N ALA A 58 4.95 5.39 3.09
CA ALA A 58 6.02 5.36 4.08
C ALA A 58 5.52 5.73 5.49
N GLN A 59 4.69 6.78 5.60
CA GLN A 59 4.09 7.20 6.87
C GLN A 59 3.16 6.13 7.44
N THR A 60 2.35 5.49 6.60
CA THR A 60 1.47 4.39 7.01
C THR A 60 2.28 3.23 7.59
N THR A 61 3.35 2.82 6.90
CA THR A 61 4.26 1.77 7.37
C THR A 61 4.93 2.15 8.70
N GLN A 62 5.39 3.39 8.82
CA GLN A 62 6.01 3.90 10.05
C GLN A 62 5.04 3.90 11.22
N ALA A 63 3.80 4.35 11.01
CA ALA A 63 2.74 4.36 12.02
C ALA A 63 2.38 2.94 12.47
N SER A 64 2.18 2.01 11.53
CA SER A 64 1.89 0.60 11.84
C SER A 64 3.02 -0.03 12.67
N ASN A 65 4.27 0.18 12.29
CA ASN A 65 5.42 -0.34 13.05
C ASN A 65 5.52 0.28 14.45
N ARG A 66 5.18 1.57 14.61
CA ARG A 66 5.14 2.22 15.93
C ARG A 66 4.05 1.63 16.82
N ILE A 67 2.85 1.38 16.30
CA ILE A 67 1.76 0.71 17.04
C ILE A 67 2.21 -0.68 17.48
N ARG A 68 2.81 -1.47 16.59
CA ARG A 68 3.35 -2.80 16.91
C ARG A 68 4.42 -2.73 18.01
N GLY A 69 5.32 -1.76 17.93
CA GLY A 69 6.33 -1.53 18.97
C GLY A 69 5.72 -1.26 20.34
N LEU A 70 4.70 -0.40 20.41
CA LEU A 70 3.98 -0.11 21.65
C LEU A 70 3.23 -1.33 22.19
N LEU A 71 2.52 -2.07 21.31
CA LEU A 71 1.82 -3.28 21.69
C LEU A 71 2.78 -4.37 22.18
N THR A 72 3.97 -4.47 21.59
CA THR A 72 5.01 -5.41 22.05
C THR A 72 5.50 -5.08 23.46
N GLN A 73 5.64 -3.79 23.79
CA GLN A 73 6.08 -3.36 25.12
C GLN A 73 5.01 -3.57 26.19
N ILE A 74 3.73 -3.31 25.87
CA ILE A 74 2.63 -3.35 26.85
C ILE A 74 2.03 -4.75 26.96
N HIS A 75 1.79 -5.43 25.83
CA HIS A 75 1.08 -6.72 25.80
C HIS A 75 1.48 -7.58 24.57
N PRO A 76 2.60 -8.33 24.63
CA PRO A 76 3.14 -9.11 23.52
C PRO A 76 2.16 -10.13 22.91
N ALA A 77 1.30 -10.73 23.74
CA ALA A 77 0.32 -11.71 23.27
C ALA A 77 -0.78 -11.08 22.40
N LEU A 78 -1.05 -9.78 22.57
CA LEU A 78 -2.05 -9.06 21.79
C LEU A 78 -1.45 -8.64 20.43
N GLU A 79 -0.18 -8.21 20.43
CA GLU A 79 0.56 -7.93 19.19
C GLU A 79 0.59 -9.15 18.27
N ARG A 80 0.83 -10.36 18.81
CA ARG A 80 0.81 -11.60 18.01
C ARG A 80 -0.49 -11.86 17.26
N VAL A 81 -1.63 -11.40 17.80
CA VAL A 81 -2.95 -11.65 17.22
C VAL A 81 -3.36 -10.52 16.28
N LEU A 82 -3.16 -9.27 16.71
CA LEU A 82 -3.60 -8.08 15.95
C LEU A 82 -2.57 -7.59 14.93
N GLY A 83 -1.27 -7.82 15.18
CA GLY A 83 -0.15 -7.33 14.38
C GLY A 83 -0.28 -7.61 12.88
N PRO A 84 -0.60 -8.83 12.44
CA PRO A 84 -0.81 -9.15 11.02
C PRO A 84 -2.05 -8.50 10.39
N ARG A 85 -2.96 -7.92 11.18
CA ARG A 85 -4.24 -7.36 10.73
C ARG A 85 -4.40 -5.87 11.06
N LEU A 86 -3.31 -5.19 11.42
CA LEU A 86 -3.34 -3.77 11.79
C LEU A 86 -3.79 -2.86 10.66
N ASP A 87 -3.60 -3.27 9.40
CA ASP A 87 -4.08 -2.52 8.24
C ASP A 87 -5.60 -2.59 8.07
N HIS A 88 -6.28 -3.48 8.81
CA HIS A 88 -7.72 -3.63 8.73
C HIS A 88 -8.44 -2.54 9.56
N PRO A 89 -9.37 -1.76 8.97
CA PRO A 89 -10.03 -0.63 9.64
C PRO A 89 -10.71 -1.00 10.97
N ALA A 90 -11.35 -2.18 11.03
CA ALA A 90 -11.98 -2.68 12.25
C ALA A 90 -10.99 -2.90 13.42
N VAL A 91 -9.74 -3.26 13.13
CA VAL A 91 -8.71 -3.44 14.18
C VAL A 91 -8.23 -2.09 14.70
N LEU A 92 -8.08 -1.10 13.81
CA LEU A 92 -7.74 0.27 14.18
C LEU A 92 -8.85 0.94 14.99
N ASP A 93 -10.12 0.80 14.59
CA ASP A 93 -11.28 1.32 15.35
C ASP A 93 -11.34 0.69 16.75
N LEU A 94 -11.10 -0.62 16.84
CA LEU A 94 -11.05 -1.32 18.13
C LEU A 94 -9.95 -0.78 19.04
N LEU A 95 -8.74 -0.55 18.53
CA LEU A 95 -7.63 0.02 19.30
C LEU A 95 -7.88 1.49 19.68
N GLN A 96 -8.54 2.26 18.82
CA GLN A 96 -8.88 3.66 19.08
C GLN A 96 -9.92 3.79 20.20
N ARG A 97 -10.93 2.91 20.22
CA ARG A 97 -12.00 2.92 21.23
C ARG A 97 -11.58 2.27 22.54
N TYR A 98 -10.72 1.25 22.48
CA TYR A 98 -10.26 0.48 23.63
C TYR A 98 -8.72 0.40 23.65
N PRO A 99 -8.03 1.48 24.09
CA PRO A 99 -6.58 1.59 23.99
C PRO A 99 -5.81 0.75 25.03
N SER A 100 -6.48 0.16 26.02
CA SER A 100 -5.83 -0.66 27.04
C SER A 100 -6.32 -2.11 27.04
N PRO A 101 -5.42 -3.09 27.31
CA PRO A 101 -5.78 -4.50 27.32
C PRO A 101 -6.86 -4.85 28.36
N GLU A 102 -6.89 -4.15 29.50
CA GLU A 102 -7.95 -4.31 30.51
C GLU A 102 -9.34 -3.90 30.01
N LYS A 103 -9.40 -2.80 29.23
CA LYS A 103 -10.65 -2.35 28.61
C LYS A 103 -11.07 -3.26 27.47
N LEU A 104 -10.13 -3.89 26.77
CA LEU A 104 -10.43 -4.94 25.79
C LEU A 104 -10.95 -6.21 26.44
N ALA A 105 -10.37 -6.63 27.57
CA ALA A 105 -10.83 -7.80 28.32
C ALA A 105 -12.25 -7.62 28.86
N SER A 106 -12.65 -6.40 29.24
CA SER A 106 -13.98 -6.13 29.81
C SER A 106 -15.13 -6.15 28.78
N LEU A 107 -14.85 -6.11 27.48
CA LEU A 107 -15.87 -6.21 26.42
C LEU A 107 -16.52 -7.60 26.36
N GLY A 108 -15.75 -8.65 26.64
CA GLY A 108 -16.16 -10.03 26.39
C GLY A 108 -16.31 -10.36 24.90
N GLU A 109 -16.21 -11.64 24.54
CA GLU A 109 -16.12 -12.12 23.15
C GLU A 109 -17.30 -11.68 22.27
N LYS A 110 -18.52 -11.69 22.82
CA LYS A 110 -19.74 -11.35 22.07
C LYS A 110 -19.77 -9.90 21.61
N LYS A 111 -19.32 -8.95 22.46
CA LYS A 111 -19.28 -7.54 22.08
C LYS A 111 -18.13 -7.25 21.13
N LEU A 112 -17.00 -7.95 21.28
CA LEU A 112 -15.85 -7.83 20.38
C LEU A 112 -16.19 -8.29 18.96
N ALA A 113 -16.92 -9.41 18.83
CA ALA A 113 -17.43 -9.90 17.55
C ALA A 113 -18.47 -8.95 16.93
N ALA A 114 -19.43 -8.45 17.71
CA ALA A 114 -20.41 -7.49 17.22
C ALA A 114 -19.76 -6.20 16.73
N GLN A 115 -18.75 -5.71 17.45
CA GLN A 115 -18.02 -4.48 17.09
C GLN A 115 -17.27 -4.65 15.77
N THR A 116 -16.45 -5.70 15.65
CA THR A 116 -15.66 -5.94 14.43
C THR A 116 -16.55 -6.14 13.20
N LEU A 117 -17.69 -6.81 13.34
CA LEU A 117 -18.68 -6.95 12.26
C LEU A 117 -19.33 -5.61 11.87
N GLN A 118 -19.65 -4.76 12.85
CA GLN A 118 -20.26 -3.46 12.59
C GLN A 118 -19.30 -2.51 11.88
N THR A 119 -18.03 -2.48 12.26
CA THR A 119 -17.02 -1.64 11.59
C THR A 119 -16.68 -2.15 10.19
N CYS A 120 -16.69 -3.47 9.96
CA CYS A 120 -16.58 -4.04 8.61
C CYS A 120 -17.76 -3.64 7.71
N ALA A 121 -18.98 -3.57 8.26
CA ALA A 121 -20.17 -3.19 7.50
C ALA A 121 -20.23 -1.69 7.16
N SER A 122 -19.53 -0.84 7.92
CA SER A 122 -19.50 0.61 7.71
C SER A 122 -18.31 1.11 6.87
N SER A 123 -17.41 0.22 6.45
CA SER A 123 -16.19 0.55 5.69
C SER A 123 -16.24 0.12 4.21
N GLY A 124 -17.42 -0.27 3.71
CA GLY A 124 -17.69 -0.59 2.30
C GLY A 124 -18.34 0.56 1.54
#